data_AF-A0AAW0JLJ3-F1
#
_entry.id   AF-A0AAW0JLJ3-F1
#
_cell.length_a   1.000
_cell.length_b   1.000
_cell.length_c   1.000
_cell.angle_alpha   90.00
_cell.angle_beta   90.00
_cell.angle_gamma   90.00
#
_symmetry.space_group_name_H-M   'P 1'
#
loop_
_entity.id
_entity.type
_entity.pdbx_description
1 polymer ?
#
loop_
_entity_poly.entity_id
_entity_poly.type
_entity_poly.pdbx_seq_one_letter_code
_entity_poly.pdbx_strand_id
1 'polypeptide(L)' 'VDLGFSRLEFTWHGRRKGELIWERLDHGVANYEWMARFPTGRVQHLHCYTSDHRPLLLSLDSNGERQRW' A
#
# COMPACT_ATOMS: atom_id res chain seq x y z
N VAL A 1 9.80 -8.30 8.11
CA VAL A 1 8.99 -9.15 7.21
C VAL A 1 8.09 -8.23 6.41
N ASP A 2 7.87 -8.53 5.12
CA ASP A 2 6.91 -7.81 4.28
C ASP A 2 5.49 -8.13 4.75
N LEU A 3 4.65 -7.10 4.94
CA LEU A 3 3.28 -7.25 5.41
C LEU A 3 2.31 -7.69 4.29
N GLY A 4 2.79 -7.82 3.06
CA GLY A 4 1.98 -7.94 1.87
C GLY A 4 1.21 -6.65 1.58
N PHE A 5 0.31 -6.72 0.61
CA PHE A 5 -0.62 -5.64 0.30
C PHE A 5 -1.91 -6.23 -0.28
N SER A 6 -2.94 -5.39 -0.37
CA SER A 6 -4.19 -5.71 -1.04
C SER A 6 -4.54 -4.68 -2.11
N ARG A 7 -5.37 -5.10 -3.07
CA ARG A 7 -5.83 -4.35 -4.25
C ARG A 7 -4.80 -4.24 -5.36
N LEU A 8 -4.33 -3.04 -5.66
CA LEU A 8 -3.60 -2.73 -6.88
C LEU A 8 -2.17 -3.22 -6.77
N GLU A 9 -1.63 -3.89 -7.78
CA GLU A 9 -0.30 -4.50 -7.68
C GLU A 9 0.86 -3.49 -7.67
N PHE A 10 0.73 -2.42 -8.45
CA PHE A 10 1.79 -1.42 -8.62
C PHE A 10 1.52 -0.17 -7.78
N THR A 11 2.59 0.43 -7.26
CA THR A 11 2.53 1.68 -6.48
C THR A 11 3.05 2.87 -7.26
N TRP A 12 3.69 2.65 -8.40
CA TRP A 12 4.21 3.69 -9.26
C TRP A 12 3.95 3.39 -10.73
N HIS A 13 3.77 4.44 -11.54
CA HIS A 13 3.81 4.33 -13.00
C HIS A 13 4.49 5.52 -13.66
N GLY A 14 5.25 5.28 -14.72
CA GLY A 14 5.91 6.38 -15.44
C GLY A 14 6.16 6.06 -16.89
N ARG A 15 6.40 7.10 -17.70
CA ARG A 15 6.83 6.94 -19.08
C ARG A 15 8.35 6.93 -19.18
N ARG A 16 8.93 5.89 -19.76
CA ARG A 16 10.36 5.79 -20.06
C ARG A 16 10.52 5.36 -21.52
N LYS A 17 11.31 6.14 -22.28
CA LYS A 17 11.56 5.88 -23.71
C LYS A 17 10.28 5.68 -24.55
N GLY A 18 9.20 6.36 -24.19
CA GLY A 18 7.89 6.27 -24.86
C GLY A 18 6.96 5.18 -24.31
N GLU A 19 7.47 4.24 -23.53
CA GLU A 19 6.70 3.13 -22.97
C GLU A 19 6.15 3.48 -21.58
N LEU A 20 4.96 2.98 -21.25
CA LEU A 20 4.38 3.08 -19.93
C LEU A 20 4.85 1.91 -19.07
N ILE A 21 5.54 2.22 -17.98
CA ILE A 21 6.08 1.26 -17.02
C ILE A 21 5.28 1.34 -15.73
N TRP A 22 5.04 0.18 -15.11
CA TRP A 22 4.40 0.05 -13.81
C TRP A 22 5.34 -0.72 -12.88
N GLU A 23 5.60 -0.17 -11.69
CA GLU A 23 6.47 -0.79 -10.70
C GLU A 23 5.83 -0.75 -9.32
N ARG A 24 6.19 -1.72 -8.48
CA ARG A 24 5.90 -1.69 -7.06
C ARG A 24 7.17 -1.25 -6.33
N LEU A 25 7.21 0.00 -5.93
CA LEU A 25 8.38 0.64 -5.30
C LEU A 25 8.18 0.83 -3.79
N ASP A 26 6.93 0.81 -3.33
CA ASP A 26 6.56 1.13 -1.97
C ASP A 26 6.05 -0.13 -1.25
N HIS A 27 6.60 -0.42 -0.07
CA HIS A 27 6.31 -1.63 0.70
C HIS A 27 6.12 -1.33 2.19
N GLY A 28 5.15 -2.00 2.82
CA GLY A 28 5.01 -2.01 4.26
C GLY A 28 5.77 -3.19 4.86
N VAL A 29 6.75 -2.89 5.72
CA VAL A 29 7.56 -3.91 6.41
C VAL A 29 7.45 -3.72 7.92
N ALA A 30 7.41 -4.84 8.64
CA ALA A 30 7.32 -4.85 10.10
C ALA A 30 8.21 -5.93 10.74
N ASN A 31 8.60 -5.70 11.98
CA ASN A 31 9.25 -6.74 12.80
C ASN A 31 8.19 -7.59 13.52
N TYR A 32 8.63 -8.68 14.16
CA TYR A 32 7.73 -9.60 14.86
C TYR A 32 7.02 -8.95 16.05
N GLU A 33 7.68 -8.06 16.77
CA GLU A 33 7.07 -7.34 17.89
C GLU A 33 5.90 -6.47 17.43
N TRP A 34 6.04 -5.78 16.30
CA TRP A 34 4.99 -4.96 15.72
C TRP A 34 3.82 -5.83 15.23
N MET A 35 4.10 -6.95 14.55
CA MET A 35 3.06 -7.88 14.10
C MET A 35 2.30 -8.52 15.28
N ALA A 36 2.98 -8.78 16.40
CA ALA A 36 2.34 -9.28 17.62
C ALA A 36 1.40 -8.23 18.24
N ARG A 37 1.76 -6.95 18.17
CA ARG A 37 0.92 -5.83 18.67
C ARG A 37 -0.26 -5.52 17.73
N PHE A 38 -0.08 -5.68 16.42
CA PHE A 38 -1.07 -5.36 15.39
C PHE A 38 -1.33 -6.56 14.46
N PRO A 39 -1.94 -7.64 14.97
CA PRO A 39 -2.12 -8.89 14.21
C PRO A 39 -3.04 -8.73 12.99
N THR A 40 -3.89 -7.70 12.98
CA THR A 40 -4.80 -7.35 11.87
C THR A 40 -4.24 -6.26 10.95
N GLY A 41 -3.01 -5.83 11.21
CA GLY A 41 -2.30 -4.82 10.43
C GLY A 41 -2.20 -5.22 8.97
N ARG A 42 -2.78 -4.41 8.08
CA ARG A 42 -2.77 -4.70 6.63
C ARG A 42 -2.49 -3.45 5.82
N VAL A 43 -1.80 -3.64 4.71
CA VAL A 43 -1.48 -2.59 3.75
C VAL A 43 -2.42 -2.67 2.56
N GLN A 44 -2.95 -1.53 2.14
CA GLN A 44 -3.82 -1.41 0.98
C GLN A 44 -3.31 -0.30 0.05
N HIS A 45 -3.19 -0.58 -1.24
CA HIS A 45 -2.92 0.45 -2.23
C HIS A 45 -4.20 1.20 -2.59
N LEU A 46 -4.17 2.53 -2.53
CA LEU A 46 -5.28 3.40 -2.89
C LEU A 46 -5.15 3.91 -4.32
N HIS A 47 -6.28 4.31 -4.90
CA HIS A 47 -6.27 5.02 -6.18
C HIS A 47 -5.78 6.45 -5.98
N CYS A 48 -4.94 6.91 -6.90
CA CYS A 48 -4.57 8.30 -7.07
C CYS A 48 -4.61 8.62 -8.55
N TYR A 49 -5.22 9.76 -8.90
CA TYR A 49 -5.37 10.20 -10.30
C TYR A 49 -4.41 11.33 -10.65
N THR A 50 -3.77 11.95 -9.65
CA THR A 50 -2.99 13.18 -9.81
C THR A 50 -1.50 12.98 -9.53
N SER A 51 -1.09 11.80 -9.07
CA SER A 51 0.30 11.44 -8.82
C SER A 51 0.64 10.18 -9.62
N ASP A 52 1.90 10.07 -10.02
CA ASP A 52 2.47 8.83 -10.55
C ASP A 52 2.64 7.75 -9.48
N HIS A 53 2.60 8.14 -8.20
CA HIS A 53 2.54 7.24 -7.05
C HIS A 53 1.12 7.00 -6.52
N ARG A 54 0.90 5.79 -6.00
CA ARG A 54 -0.31 5.38 -5.29
C ARG A 54 -0.07 5.37 -3.78
N PRO A 55 -0.92 6.05 -2.99
CA PRO A 55 -0.82 6.01 -1.54
C PRO A 55 -1.01 4.60 -0.98
N LEU A 56 -0.27 4.27 0.08
CA LEU A 56 -0.52 3.08 0.89
C LEU A 56 -1.29 3.48 2.15
N LEU A 57 -2.34 2.71 2.42
CA LEU A 57 -3.09 2.79 3.66
C LEU A 57 -2.69 1.61 4.55
N LEU A 58 -2.11 1.90 5.71
CA LEU A 58 -1.93 0.93 6.78
C LEU A 58 -3.16 0.97 7.70
N SER A 59 -3.94 -0.11 7.72
CA SER A 59 -5.09 -0.26 8.61
C SER A 59 -4.71 -1.19 9.76
N LEU A 60 -4.90 -0.72 10.98
CA LEU A 60 -4.66 -1.49 12.20
C LEU A 60 -5.94 -2.16 12.71
N ASP A 61 -7.10 -1.59 12.40
CA ASP A 61 -8.40 -2.05 12.91
C ASP A 61 -8.98 -3.22 12.09
N SER A 62 -9.66 -4.13 12.79
CA SER A 62 -10.37 -5.28 12.20
C SER A 62 -11.61 -4.87 11.39
N ASN A 63 -12.24 -3.73 11.73
CA ASN A 63 -13.59 -3.37 11.25
C ASN A 63 -13.67 -2.59 9.94
N GLY A 64 -12.55 -2.21 9.30
CA GLY A 64 -12.58 -1.64 7.95
C GLY A 64 -13.44 -0.37 7.78
N GLU A 65 -13.86 0.27 8.87
CA GLU A 65 -14.63 1.50 8.80
C GLU A 65 -13.68 2.61 8.40
N ARG A 66 -13.84 3.05 7.15
CA ARG A 66 -13.33 4.35 6.72
C ARG A 66 -13.90 5.39 7.67
N GLN A 67 -13.06 5.96 8.53
CA GLN A 67 -13.39 7.23 9.12
C GLN A 67 -13.53 8.23 7.96
N ARG A 68 -14.79 8.55 7.64
CA ARG A 68 -15.14 9.63 6.73
C ARG A 68 -14.89 10.92 7.51
N TRP A 69 -13.80 11.60 7.19
CA TRP A 69 -13.63 13.00 7.51
C TRP A 69 -14.60 13.83 6.68
#